data_AF-A0A2V5N3R9-F1
#
_entry.id   AF-A0A2V5N3R9-F1
#
_cell.length_a   1.000
_cell.length_b   1.000
_cell.length_c   1.000
_cell.angle_alpha   90.00
_cell.angle_beta   90.00
_cell.angle_gamma   90.00
#
_symmetry.space_group_name_H-M   'P 1'
#
loop_
_entity.id
_entity.type
_entity.pdbx_description
1 polymer ?
#
loop_
_entity_poly.entity_id
_entity_poly.type
_entity_poly.pdbx_seq_one_letter_code
_entity_poly.pdbx_strand_id
1 'polypeptide(L)' 'MSLVTSDSIIAFVAVIEQAGVLALRVAFSIAFLVFLSVGVFIFRRRHQYFDRDPNVENDLPAVRHIRLEQILLFGAL' A
#
# COMPACT_ATOMS: atom_id res chain seq x y z
N MET A 1 -32.11 35.46 14.79
CA MET A 1 -30.64 35.51 14.63
C MET A 1 -29.95 34.14 14.78
N SER A 2 -30.65 33.08 15.18
CA SER A 2 -30.08 31.72 15.33
C SER A 2 -30.16 30.85 14.05
N LEU A 3 -31.24 30.94 13.28
CA LEU A 3 -31.45 30.12 12.07
C LEU A 3 -30.42 30.39 10.98
N VAL A 4 -30.16 31.65 10.64
CA VAL A 4 -29.17 32.05 9.63
C VAL A 4 -27.76 31.56 9.99
N THR A 5 -27.41 31.58 11.27
CA THR A 5 -26.11 31.10 11.77
C THR A 5 -26.01 29.58 11.66
N SER A 6 -27.08 28.85 12.01
CA SER A 6 -27.15 27.39 11.85
C SER A 6 -27.04 26.98 10.38
N ASP A 7 -27.78 27.64 9.49
CA ASP A 7 -27.76 27.36 8.05
C ASP A 7 -26.37 27.61 7.45
N SER A 8 -25.70 28.69 7.88
CA SER A 8 -24.33 29.01 7.45
C SER A 8 -23.32 27.96 7.91
N ILE A 9 -23.47 27.43 9.13
CA ILE A 9 -22.60 26.37 9.65
C ILE A 9 -22.84 25.05 8.90
N ILE A 10 -24.09 24.69 8.66
CA ILE A 10 -24.45 23.46 7.92
C ILE A 10 -23.90 23.52 6.49
N ALA A 11 -24.06 24.66 5.81
CA ALA A 11 -23.52 24.86 4.47
C ALA A 11 -21.98 24.75 4.45
N PHE A 12 -21.30 25.32 5.44
CA PHE A 12 -19.84 25.24 5.55
C PHE A 12 -19.35 23.81 5.80
N VAL A 13 -20.02 23.07 6.70
CA VAL A 13 -19.70 21.67 6.99
C VAL A 13 -19.89 20.79 5.75
N ALA A 14 -20.98 20.99 5.00
CA ALA A 14 -21.25 20.23 3.78
C ALA A 14 -20.14 20.40 2.72
N VAL A 15 -19.61 21.62 2.57
CA VAL A 15 -18.50 21.88 1.64
C VAL A 15 -17.22 21.14 2.07
N ILE A 16 -16.89 21.15 3.37
CA ILE A 16 -15.73 20.43 3.90
C ILE A 16 -15.89 18.93 3.74
N GLU A 17 -17.06 18.39 4.07
CA GLU A 17 -17.34 16.96 3.94
C GLU A 17 -17.19 16.50 2.49
N GLN A 18 -17.76 17.26 1.55
CA GLN A 18 -17.68 16.93 0.13
C GLN A 18 -16.23 16.95 -0.39
N ALA A 19 -15.42 17.94 0.04
CA ALA A 19 -14.00 18.00 -0.30
C ALA A 19 -13.19 16.87 0.38
N GLY A 20 -13.50 16.56 1.65
CA GLY A 20 -12.84 15.53 2.44
C GLY A 20 -13.09 14.13 1.89
N VAL A 21 -14.33 13.82 1.50
CA VAL A 21 -14.69 12.53 0.88
C VAL A 21 -13.96 12.34 -0.45
N LEU A 22 -13.89 13.38 -1.27
CA LEU A 22 -13.15 13.33 -2.54
C LEU A 22 -11.65 13.10 -2.30
N ALA A 23 -11.05 13.88 -1.39
CA ALA A 23 -9.63 13.76 -1.06
C ALA A 23 -9.29 12.36 -0.53
N LEU A 24 -10.10 11.82 0.39
CA LEU A 24 -9.90 10.49 0.93
C LEU A 24 -10.03 9.40 -0.14
N ARG A 25 -10.99 9.54 -1.06
CA ARG A 25 -11.16 8.61 -2.18
C ARG A 25 -9.93 8.60 -3.10
N VAL A 26 -9.41 9.78 -3.44
CA VAL A 26 -8.22 9.90 -4.29
C VAL A 26 -6.99 9.31 -3.58
N ALA A 27 -6.76 9.70 -2.33
CA ALA A 27 -5.64 9.18 -1.54
C ALA A 27 -5.70 7.66 -1.40
N PHE A 28 -6.89 7.11 -1.09
CA PHE A 28 -7.09 5.66 -0.98
C PHE A 28 -6.86 4.96 -2.32
N SER A 29 -7.35 5.53 -3.42
CA SER A 29 -7.14 4.96 -4.76
C SER A 29 -5.65 4.90 -5.12
N ILE A 30 -4.90 5.97 -4.83
CA ILE A 30 -3.45 6.01 -5.06
C ILE A 30 -2.75 4.98 -4.17
N ALA A 31 -3.06 4.92 -2.88
CA ALA A 31 -2.50 3.95 -1.95
C ALA A 31 -2.77 2.50 -2.41
N PHE A 32 -3.99 2.24 -2.88
CA PHE A 32 -4.38 0.93 -3.41
C PHE A 32 -3.60 0.56 -4.67
N LEU A 33 -3.40 1.51 -5.60
CA LEU A 33 -2.59 1.28 -6.80
C LEU A 33 -1.12 1.00 -6.47
N VAL A 34 -0.55 1.73 -5.51
CA VAL A 34 0.82 1.48 -5.04
C VAL A 34 0.92 0.08 -4.42
N PHE A 35 -0.02 -0.27 -3.55
CA PHE A 35 -0.06 -1.59 -2.91
C PHE A 35 -0.15 -2.72 -3.95
N LEU A 36 -1.04 -2.60 -4.94
CA LEU A 36 -1.14 -3.56 -6.03
C LEU A 36 0.14 -3.62 -6.86
N SER A 37 0.75 -2.47 -7.17
CA SER A 37 1.99 -2.42 -7.96
C SER A 37 3.15 -3.12 -7.25
N VAL A 38 3.30 -2.90 -5.94
CA VAL A 38 4.29 -3.59 -5.10
C VAL A 38 3.99 -5.08 -5.05
N GLY A 39 2.74 -5.48 -4.82
CA GLY A 39 2.32 -6.88 -4.82
C GLY A 39 2.62 -7.58 -6.14
N VAL A 40 2.30 -6.94 -7.27
CA VAL A 40 2.59 -7.45 -8.62
C VAL A 40 4.10 -7.54 -8.85
N PHE A 41 4.87 -6.55 -8.43
CA PHE A 41 6.33 -6.57 -8.57
C PHE A 41 6.96 -7.76 -7.82
N ILE A 42 6.54 -8.00 -6.58
CA ILE A 42 6.99 -9.15 -5.78
C ILE A 42 6.54 -10.46 -6.44
N PHE A 43 5.29 -10.55 -6.88
CA PHE A 43 4.76 -11.73 -7.56
C PHE A 43 5.51 -12.04 -8.86
N ARG A 44 5.87 -11.00 -9.64
CA ARG A 44 6.68 -11.14 -10.86
C ARG A 44 8.13 -11.47 -10.59
N ARG A 45 8.66 -11.26 -9.40
CA ARG A 45 10.02 -11.70 -9.02
C ARG A 45 10.01 -12.96 -8.15
N ARG A 46 8.84 -13.58 -7.94
CA ARG A 46 8.70 -14.79 -7.12
C ARG A 46 9.65 -15.91 -7.53
N HIS A 47 9.94 -16.06 -8.81
CA HIS A 47 10.85 -17.10 -9.31
C HIS A 47 12.27 -16.81 -8.84
N GLN A 48 12.71 -15.54 -8.85
CA GLN A 48 14.03 -15.17 -8.33
C GLN A 48 14.14 -15.29 -6.80
N TYR A 49 13.03 -15.18 -6.08
CA TYR A 49 13.01 -15.24 -4.61
C TYR A 49 12.75 -16.64 -4.05
N PHE A 50 12.03 -17.48 -4.81
CA PHE A 50 11.57 -18.80 -4.37
C PHE A 50 12.17 -19.95 -5.20
N ASP A 51 12.94 -19.71 -6.26
CA ASP A 51 13.74 -20.74 -6.95
C ASP A 51 15.14 -20.87 -6.34
N ARG A 52 15.80 -21.97 -6.70
CA ARG A 52 17.11 -22.33 -6.15
C ARG A 52 18.16 -21.40 -6.73
N ASP A 53 18.94 -20.72 -5.89
CA ASP A 53 19.98 -19.81 -6.34
C ASP A 53 21.27 -20.59 -6.66
N PRO A 54 21.70 -20.65 -7.92
CA PRO A 54 22.90 -21.39 -8.31
C PRO A 54 24.20 -20.78 -7.77
N ASN A 55 24.20 -19.52 -7.32
CA ASN A 55 25.36 -18.88 -6.70
C ASN A 55 25.51 -19.18 -5.20
N VAL A 56 24.55 -19.90 -4.60
CA VAL A 56 24.61 -20.28 -3.18
C VAL A 56 24.90 -21.78 -3.08
N GLU A 57 26.13 -22.09 -2.68
CA GLU A 57 26.66 -23.46 -2.61
C GLU A 57 25.86 -24.37 -1.65
N ASN A 58 25.18 -23.78 -0.67
CA ASN A 58 24.34 -24.50 0.29
C ASN A 58 22.91 -23.94 0.36
N ASP A 59 22.25 -23.85 -0.81
CA ASP A 59 20.86 -23.40 -0.91
C ASP A 59 19.88 -24.47 -0.35
N LEU A 60 19.84 -24.54 0.97
CA LEU A 60 18.96 -25.40 1.75
C LEU A 60 17.62 -24.68 2.00
N PRO A 61 16.51 -25.42 2.20
CA PRO A 61 15.20 -24.83 2.48
C PRO A 61 15.20 -23.79 3.62
N ALA A 62 16.05 -23.98 4.63
CA ALA A 62 16.21 -23.04 5.74
C ALA A 62 16.82 -21.68 5.32
N VAL A 63 17.78 -21.68 4.38
CA VAL A 63 18.43 -20.46 3.87
C VAL A 63 17.49 -19.70 2.93
N ARG A 64 16.64 -20.42 2.19
CA ARG A 64 15.57 -19.83 1.36
C ARG A 64 14.55 -19.07 2.19
N HIS A 65 14.19 -19.59 3.37
CA HIS A 65 13.25 -18.91 4.26
C HIS A 65 13.76 -17.57 4.77
N ILE A 66 15.05 -17.49 5.12
CA ILE A 66 15.69 -16.26 5.61
C ILE A 66 15.72 -15.18 4.53
N ARG A 67 15.96 -15.56 3.26
CA ARG A 67 15.93 -14.62 2.13
C ARG A 67 14.52 -14.07 1.89
N LEU A 68 13.51 -14.94 1.99
CA LEU A 68 12.10 -14.54 1.90
C LEU A 68 11.69 -13.58 3.01
N GLU A 69 12.13 -13.83 4.24
CA GLU A 69 11.93 -12.93 5.36
C GLU A 69 12.61 -11.58 5.14
N GLN A 70 13.83 -11.55 4.61
CA GLN A 70 14.51 -10.29 4.25
C GLN A 70 13.73 -9.49 3.21
N ILE A 71 13.22 -10.14 2.16
CA ILE A 71 12.45 -9.47 1.10
C ILE A 71 11.10 -8.96 1.63
N LEU A 72 10.46 -9.71 2.52
CA LEU A 72 9.19 -9.31 3.15
C LEU A 72 9.37 -8.17 4.17
N LEU A 73 10.46 -8.17 4.94
CA LEU A 73 10.69 -7.20 6.00
C LEU A 73 11.35 -5.90 5.51
N PHE A 74 12.26 -5.99 4.54
CA PHE A 74 13.04 -4.83 4.08
C PHE A 74 12.65 -4.36 2.69
N GLY A 75 11.78 -5.09 1.99
CA GLY A 75 11.49 -4.84 0.58
C GLY A 75 12.67 -5.28 -0.29
N ALA A 76 12.37 -5.61 -1.54
CA ALA A 76 13.38 -5.96 -2.53
C ALA A 76 14.24 -4.73 -2.90
N LEU A 77 15.30 -4.48 -2.13
CA LEU A 77 16.32 -3.48 -2.40
C LEU A 77 17.56 -4.13 -3.05
#